data_AF-A0A1H8QUK3-F1
#
_entry.id   AF-A0A1H8QUK3-F1
#
_cell.length_a   1.000
_cell.length_b   1.000
_cell.length_c   1.000
_cell.angle_alpha   90.00
_cell.angle_beta   90.00
_cell.angle_gamma   90.00
#
_symmetry.space_group_name_H-M   'P 1'
#
loop_
_entity.id
_entity.type
_entity.pdbx_description
1 polymer ?
#
loop_
_entity_poly.entity_id
_entity_poly.type
_entity_poly.pdbx_seq_one_letter_code
_entity_poly.pdbx_strand_id
1 'polypeptide(L)'
;MRRRVTVVLTAVLLTSAVAPAEASPADLAASVDPLIGSAGDGNTYPGATAPFGMLAWSPTSTRGDQTSTGAANGYQYDTTRLRGFSLTHVNGAGCNPGAAGDVPILPFTGDVTSSPSADTTDAVYASDFAHADESATPGRYRLGLANGVTTDFAATDRTTAGTLSFPAGKPANLLFRTSNSLNGSEDAETRLDPAHRQVTGSVLTGAFCGRRANGGVNNRKSYYRLYFTAQFDRPFTGTGTWKDATLQPGGLAQTGGEGYATDKDRAGRGSGGYVGFAPGSHVTMRLAISYVSLEGAERNLRAEQSPTSTVDSVAAATRRSWNDELGRVSIGGGTPDQRKVFYTALYHGLQQPNLVNDVDGQYLGMDQVPHRLAPGQRAQYGNFSAGTSTARRSSCSRCWSRASPGTSRSRCSTTPSRTTASGTAGCTSTAPRT
;
A
#
# COMPACT_ATOMS: atom_id res chain seq x y z
N MET A 1 -29.24 -55.09 -73.00
CA MET A 1 -28.45 -55.15 -71.75
C MET A 1 -27.85 -53.78 -71.46
N ARG A 2 -28.37 -53.02 -70.51
CA ARG A 2 -27.74 -51.78 -70.02
C ARG A 2 -27.68 -51.86 -68.50
N ARG A 3 -26.47 -51.99 -67.96
CA ARG A 3 -26.18 -52.09 -66.52
C ARG A 3 -26.40 -50.73 -65.86
N ARG A 4 -27.22 -50.70 -64.80
CA ARG A 4 -27.35 -49.55 -63.89
C ARG A 4 -26.18 -49.59 -62.91
N VAL A 5 -25.44 -48.50 -62.80
CA VAL A 5 -24.43 -48.28 -61.74
C VAL A 5 -25.07 -47.34 -60.74
N THR A 6 -25.33 -47.84 -59.53
CA THR A 6 -25.82 -47.05 -58.40
C THR A 6 -24.59 -46.56 -57.63
N VAL A 7 -24.34 -45.25 -57.64
CA VAL A 7 -23.31 -44.61 -56.81
C VAL A 7 -23.93 -44.32 -55.44
N VAL A 8 -23.43 -44.99 -54.39
CA VAL A 8 -23.80 -44.70 -53.00
C VAL A 8 -22.90 -43.58 -52.51
N LEU A 9 -23.49 -42.41 -52.27
CA LEU A 9 -22.81 -41.24 -51.71
C LEU A 9 -22.87 -41.33 -50.18
N THR A 10 -21.81 -41.77 -49.53
CA THR A 10 -21.72 -41.81 -48.06
C THR A 10 -21.43 -40.40 -47.54
N ALA A 11 -22.44 -39.72 -47.01
CA ALA A 11 -22.27 -38.42 -46.36
C ALA A 11 -21.60 -38.62 -44.99
N VAL A 12 -20.31 -38.27 -44.88
CA VAL A 12 -19.59 -38.19 -43.60
C VAL A 12 -20.05 -36.93 -42.88
N LEU A 13 -20.91 -37.08 -41.87
CA LEU A 13 -21.19 -36.00 -40.92
C LEU A 13 -19.95 -35.77 -40.06
N LEU A 14 -19.22 -34.68 -40.34
CA LEU A 14 -18.25 -34.11 -39.41
C LEU A 14 -19.02 -33.46 -38.26
N THR A 15 -19.23 -34.20 -37.17
CA THR A 15 -19.62 -33.61 -35.89
C THR A 15 -18.43 -32.81 -35.36
N SER A 16 -18.46 -31.49 -35.58
CA SER A 16 -17.57 -30.56 -34.90
C SER A 16 -17.83 -30.66 -33.40
N ALA A 17 -16.93 -31.34 -32.68
CA ALA A 17 -16.93 -31.31 -31.23
C ALA A 17 -16.64 -29.87 -30.79
N VAL A 18 -17.68 -29.15 -30.39
CA VAL A 18 -17.53 -27.90 -29.65
C VAL A 18 -16.90 -28.25 -28.32
N ALA A 19 -15.61 -27.96 -28.17
CA ALA A 19 -14.93 -28.09 -26.89
C ALA A 19 -15.59 -27.12 -25.90
N PRO A 20 -16.15 -27.58 -24.77
CA PRO A 20 -16.55 -26.68 -23.71
C PRO A 20 -15.32 -26.40 -22.84
N ALA A 21 -14.87 -25.14 -22.81
CA ALA A 21 -14.24 -24.52 -21.64
C ALA A 21 -13.81 -23.09 -21.98
N GLU A 22 -14.67 -22.10 -21.73
CA GLU A 22 -14.13 -20.90 -21.11
C GLU A 22 -13.72 -21.31 -19.69
N ALA A 23 -12.45 -21.68 -19.52
CA ALA A 23 -11.88 -21.72 -18.20
C ALA A 23 -12.09 -20.33 -17.60
N SER A 24 -12.83 -20.23 -16.49
CA SER A 24 -12.78 -19.03 -15.67
C SER A 24 -11.32 -18.63 -15.53
N PRO A 25 -10.95 -17.35 -15.74
CA PRO A 25 -9.55 -16.94 -15.66
C PRO A 25 -9.00 -17.51 -14.36
N ALA A 26 -7.97 -18.36 -14.48
CA ALA A 26 -7.43 -19.09 -13.35
C ALA A 26 -7.20 -18.10 -12.21
N ASP A 27 -7.61 -18.47 -10.98
CA ASP A 27 -7.42 -17.61 -9.81
C ASP A 27 -5.93 -17.61 -9.41
N LEU A 28 -5.11 -16.96 -10.23
CA LEU A 28 -3.66 -16.90 -10.10
C LEU A 28 -3.23 -16.18 -8.83
N ALA A 29 -4.05 -15.26 -8.34
CA ALA A 29 -3.90 -14.64 -7.04
C ALA A 29 -3.90 -15.66 -5.89
N ALA A 30 -4.48 -16.85 -6.05
CA ALA A 30 -4.39 -17.94 -5.07
C ALA A 30 -3.00 -18.59 -5.01
N SER A 31 -2.19 -18.42 -6.06
CA SER A 31 -0.80 -18.89 -6.09
C SER A 31 0.17 -17.88 -5.49
N VAL A 32 -0.28 -16.69 -5.09
CA VAL A 32 0.58 -15.66 -4.50
C VAL A 32 0.60 -15.79 -2.99
N ASP A 33 1.79 -15.69 -2.43
CA ASP A 33 2.05 -15.61 -1.00
C ASP A 33 2.79 -14.30 -0.69
N PRO A 34 2.08 -13.23 -0.24
CA PRO A 34 2.68 -11.93 0.04
C PRO A 34 3.69 -11.90 1.20
N LEU A 35 3.74 -12.95 2.04
CA LEU A 35 4.68 -13.03 3.16
C LEU A 35 6.09 -13.45 2.71
N ILE A 36 6.21 -14.11 1.56
CA ILE A 36 7.53 -14.44 0.99
C ILE A 36 8.30 -13.15 0.69
N GLY A 37 9.55 -13.08 1.14
CA GLY A 37 10.41 -11.89 1.02
C GLY A 37 10.32 -10.90 2.18
N SER A 38 9.44 -11.14 3.15
CA SER A 38 9.33 -10.30 4.36
C SER A 38 10.31 -10.71 5.49
N ALA A 39 11.10 -11.77 5.26
CA ALA A 39 12.21 -12.22 6.09
C ALA A 39 13.54 -12.20 5.29
N GLY A 40 14.68 -12.28 5.99
CA GLY A 40 15.99 -12.51 5.36
C GLY A 40 16.39 -11.47 4.32
N ASP A 41 16.26 -10.18 4.65
CA ASP A 41 16.67 -9.02 3.84
C ASP A 41 15.92 -8.79 2.51
N GLY A 42 14.82 -9.51 2.24
CA GLY A 42 13.97 -9.23 1.09
C GLY A 42 13.29 -7.85 1.17
N ASN A 43 12.96 -7.38 2.38
CA ASN A 43 12.32 -6.09 2.65
C ASN A 43 11.00 -5.91 1.88
N THR A 44 10.17 -6.95 1.75
CA THR A 44 8.80 -6.88 1.19
C THR A 44 7.76 -6.73 2.29
N TYR A 45 6.60 -6.14 1.97
CA TYR A 45 5.50 -5.94 2.91
C TYR A 45 4.26 -6.78 2.53
N PRO A 46 3.50 -7.32 3.50
CA PRO A 46 2.39 -8.24 3.23
C PRO A 46 1.01 -7.55 3.11
N GLY A 47 0.94 -6.25 3.38
CA GLY A 47 -0.32 -5.50 3.44
C GLY A 47 -1.17 -5.48 2.18
N ALA A 48 -2.42 -5.04 2.35
CA ALA A 48 -3.37 -4.92 1.25
C ALA A 48 -2.94 -3.80 0.28
N THR A 49 -2.77 -4.15 -0.99
CA THR A 49 -2.49 -3.18 -2.07
C THR A 49 -3.02 -3.67 -3.40
N ALA A 50 -3.40 -2.74 -4.28
CA ALA A 50 -3.73 -3.00 -5.68
C ALA A 50 -2.45 -3.08 -6.53
N PRO A 51 -2.50 -3.65 -7.75
CA PRO A 51 -1.37 -3.56 -8.68
C PRO A 51 -0.94 -2.10 -8.89
N PHE A 52 0.32 -1.79 -8.60
CA PHE A 52 0.89 -0.44 -8.65
C PHE A 52 0.14 0.62 -7.81
N GLY A 53 -0.58 0.19 -6.76
CA GLY A 53 -1.40 1.08 -5.93
C GLY A 53 -0.60 2.25 -5.35
N MET A 54 -1.29 3.38 -5.17
CA MET A 54 -0.80 4.53 -4.39
C MET A 54 -0.79 4.17 -2.90
N LEU A 55 -1.81 3.43 -2.45
CA LEU A 55 -1.99 3.02 -1.06
C LEU A 55 -1.56 1.56 -0.86
N ALA A 56 -0.83 1.31 0.22
CA ALA A 56 -0.54 -0.02 0.73
C ALA A 56 -0.79 -0.04 2.25
N TRP A 57 -1.84 -0.72 2.69
CA TRP A 57 -2.17 -0.80 4.13
C TRP A 57 -1.50 -2.01 4.73
N SER A 58 -0.36 -1.81 5.39
CA SER A 58 0.48 -2.90 5.87
C SER A 58 0.89 -2.69 7.32
N PRO A 59 1.09 -3.76 8.11
CA PRO A 59 1.65 -3.67 9.45
C PRO A 59 3.01 -2.97 9.45
N THR A 60 3.27 -2.23 10.53
CA THR A 60 4.58 -1.63 10.84
C THR A 60 5.14 -2.25 12.11
N SER A 61 6.09 -3.18 11.94
CA SER A 61 6.79 -3.89 13.00
C SER A 61 7.59 -2.95 13.90
N THR A 62 7.80 -3.35 15.15
CA THR A 62 8.68 -2.66 16.10
C THR A 62 9.44 -3.64 16.96
N ARG A 63 10.69 -3.29 17.28
CA ARG A 63 11.54 -4.00 18.26
C ARG A 63 11.63 -3.24 19.59
N GLY A 64 10.67 -2.36 19.85
CA GLY A 64 10.67 -1.50 21.03
C GLY A 64 11.53 -0.24 20.84
N ASP A 65 11.47 0.35 19.66
CA ASP A 65 12.10 1.64 19.34
C ASP A 65 11.15 2.47 18.48
N GLN A 66 10.60 3.54 19.05
CA GLN A 66 9.69 4.47 18.36
C GLN A 66 10.32 5.08 17.10
N THR A 67 11.65 5.11 17.03
CA THR A 67 12.42 5.69 15.94
C THR A 67 13.02 4.67 14.96
N SER A 68 12.83 3.37 15.16
CA SER A 68 13.30 2.36 14.21
C SER A 68 12.30 1.24 14.05
N THR A 69 12.01 0.88 12.80
CA THR A 69 11.27 -0.34 12.48
C THR A 69 12.22 -1.55 12.36
N GLY A 70 11.64 -2.75 12.38
CA GLY A 70 12.38 -4.00 12.16
C GLY A 70 13.07 -4.03 10.79
N ALA A 71 12.37 -3.54 9.75
CA ALA A 71 12.85 -3.55 8.36
C ALA A 71 12.52 -2.26 7.61
N ALA A 72 13.33 -1.91 6.60
CA ALA A 72 13.27 -0.66 5.83
C ALA A 72 11.92 -0.37 5.14
N ASN A 73 11.10 -1.39 4.96
CA ASN A 73 9.79 -1.33 4.34
C ASN A 73 8.65 -1.39 5.37
N GLY A 74 8.96 -1.34 6.67
CA GLY A 74 7.98 -1.29 7.76
C GLY A 74 7.70 -2.64 8.43
N TYR A 75 7.81 -3.77 7.74
CA TYR A 75 7.45 -5.09 8.28
C TYR A 75 8.59 -6.10 8.14
N GLN A 76 8.83 -6.85 9.22
CA GLN A 76 9.73 -8.00 9.22
C GLN A 76 9.04 -9.20 9.83
N TYR A 77 9.02 -10.33 9.11
CA TYR A 77 8.30 -11.54 9.51
C TYR A 77 8.68 -12.02 10.91
N ASP A 78 9.98 -12.05 11.23
CA ASP A 78 10.48 -12.49 12.53
C ASP A 78 10.20 -11.54 13.71
N THR A 79 9.56 -10.40 13.45
CA THR A 79 9.24 -9.37 14.45
C THR A 79 7.73 -9.29 14.65
N THR A 80 7.23 -10.08 15.61
CA THR A 80 5.80 -10.28 15.88
C THR A 80 5.18 -9.24 16.84
N ARG A 81 5.67 -8.00 16.77
CA ARG A 81 5.15 -6.84 17.49
C ARG A 81 5.00 -5.69 16.52
N LEU A 82 3.86 -5.02 16.53
CA LEU A 82 3.57 -3.89 15.65
C LEU A 82 3.13 -2.64 16.40
N ARG A 83 3.44 -1.51 15.79
CA ARG A 83 3.15 -0.17 16.31
C ARG A 83 1.96 0.51 15.61
N GLY A 84 1.37 -0.18 14.64
CA GLY A 84 0.24 0.24 13.83
C GLY A 84 0.30 -0.35 12.42
N PHE A 85 -0.62 0.10 11.58
CA PHE A 85 -0.65 -0.18 10.14
C PHE A 85 -0.48 1.13 9.38
N SER A 86 0.56 1.21 8.54
CA SER A 86 0.87 2.42 7.77
C SER A 86 0.20 2.37 6.40
N LEU A 87 0.06 3.54 5.76
CA LEU A 87 -0.72 3.74 4.53
C LEU A 87 0.10 3.59 3.23
N THR A 88 1.43 3.62 3.35
CA THR A 88 2.36 3.67 2.20
C THR A 88 3.61 2.86 2.53
N HIS A 89 4.16 2.12 1.57
CA HIS A 89 5.35 1.30 1.77
C HIS A 89 6.20 1.24 0.51
N VAL A 90 7.52 1.12 0.68
CA VAL A 90 8.46 0.90 -0.45
C VAL A 90 8.92 -0.55 -0.45
N ASN A 91 8.62 -1.28 -1.52
CA ASN A 91 8.98 -2.70 -1.64
C ASN A 91 10.48 -2.86 -1.96
N GLY A 92 11.21 -3.65 -1.18
CA GLY A 92 12.59 -4.04 -1.48
C GLY A 92 13.63 -2.95 -1.26
N ALA A 93 13.31 -1.89 -0.50
CA ALA A 93 14.28 -0.87 -0.13
C ALA A 93 15.30 -1.44 0.86
N GLY A 94 16.60 -1.28 0.57
CA GLY A 94 17.69 -1.83 1.40
C GLY A 94 18.27 -0.86 2.43
N CYS A 95 17.56 0.20 2.82
CA CYS A 95 18.11 1.27 3.64
C CYS A 95 17.31 1.51 4.91
N ASN A 96 18.00 1.70 6.04
CA ASN A 96 17.39 1.97 7.35
C ASN A 96 17.38 3.48 7.66
N PRO A 97 16.31 4.06 8.25
CA PRO A 97 15.11 3.41 8.78
C PRO A 97 14.03 3.10 7.74
N GLY A 98 14.23 3.46 6.47
CA GLY A 98 13.33 3.09 5.38
C GLY A 98 12.93 4.24 4.48
N ALA A 99 11.69 4.18 4.01
CA ALA A 99 10.94 5.29 3.44
C ALA A 99 9.45 4.98 3.45
N ALA A 100 8.63 6.03 3.41
CA ALA A 100 7.18 5.92 3.55
C ALA A 100 6.81 5.38 4.94
N GLY A 101 5.89 4.43 5.02
CA GLY A 101 5.27 3.95 6.26
C GLY A 101 4.46 5.06 6.93
N ASP A 102 3.82 5.90 6.11
CA ASP A 102 3.16 7.11 6.58
C ASP A 102 1.91 6.80 7.39
N VAL A 103 1.68 7.61 8.44
CA VAL A 103 0.49 7.58 9.29
C VAL A 103 0.18 6.17 9.84
N PRO A 104 1.03 5.59 10.71
CA PRO A 104 0.69 4.34 11.39
C PRO A 104 -0.59 4.49 12.22
N ILE A 105 -1.56 3.61 11.97
CA ILE A 105 -2.84 3.55 12.70
C ILE A 105 -2.87 2.31 13.59
N LEU A 106 -3.03 2.49 14.91
CA LEU A 106 -2.99 1.40 15.89
C LEU A 106 -4.35 1.22 16.58
N PRO A 107 -4.98 0.02 16.48
CA PRO A 107 -6.10 -0.35 17.34
C PRO A 107 -5.57 -0.71 18.73
N PHE A 108 -6.12 -0.05 19.75
CA PHE A 108 -5.64 -0.16 21.13
C PHE A 108 -6.81 -0.41 22.08
N THR A 109 -6.63 -1.37 23.01
CA THR A 109 -7.68 -1.78 23.94
C THR A 109 -7.43 -1.36 25.39
N GLY A 110 -6.56 -0.38 25.61
CA GLY A 110 -6.32 0.24 26.91
C GLY A 110 -6.74 1.71 26.92
N ASP A 111 -6.65 2.34 28.09
CA ASP A 111 -6.87 3.78 28.22
C ASP A 111 -5.66 4.56 27.71
N VAL A 112 -5.89 5.62 26.94
CA VAL A 112 -4.83 6.53 26.48
C VAL A 112 -4.55 7.54 27.58
N THR A 113 -3.61 7.20 28.48
CA THR A 113 -3.28 7.99 29.68
C THR A 113 -1.95 8.75 29.59
N SER A 114 -1.18 8.51 28.52
CA SER A 114 0.09 9.17 28.22
C SER A 114 0.19 9.49 26.73
N SER A 115 1.16 10.31 26.32
CA SER A 115 1.40 10.57 24.90
C SER A 115 2.00 9.33 24.21
N PRO A 116 1.41 8.84 23.10
CA PRO A 116 2.03 7.81 22.26
C PRO A 116 3.39 8.18 21.68
N SER A 117 3.71 9.46 21.51
CA SER A 117 5.04 9.90 21.09
C SER A 117 6.08 9.79 22.21
N ALA A 118 5.65 9.84 23.48
CA ALA A 118 6.53 9.67 24.64
C ALA A 118 6.83 8.21 25.00
N ASP A 119 6.09 7.25 24.42
CA ASP A 119 6.36 5.82 24.56
C ASP A 119 7.50 5.38 23.63
N THR A 120 8.71 5.81 23.98
CA THR A 120 9.90 5.68 23.11
C THR A 120 10.33 4.24 22.88
N THR A 121 9.87 3.31 23.73
CA THR A 121 10.17 1.89 23.65
C THR A 121 8.99 1.06 23.13
N ASP A 122 7.92 1.70 22.63
CA ASP A 122 6.67 1.05 22.22
C ASP A 122 6.18 0.01 23.27
N ALA A 123 6.27 0.36 24.57
CA ALA A 123 5.92 -0.53 25.67
C ALA A 123 4.40 -0.60 25.90
N VAL A 124 3.70 0.52 25.65
CA VAL A 124 2.27 0.68 25.89
C VAL A 124 1.49 0.68 24.58
N TYR A 125 1.93 1.47 23.59
CA TYR A 125 1.22 1.70 22.34
C TYR A 125 1.78 0.83 21.21
N ALA A 126 1.77 -0.47 21.44
CA ALA A 126 2.02 -1.51 20.46
C ALA A 126 1.24 -2.78 20.83
N SER A 127 1.11 -3.70 19.88
CA SER A 127 0.53 -5.02 20.12
C SER A 127 1.38 -6.10 19.52
N ASP A 128 1.51 -7.21 20.24
CA ASP A 128 2.03 -8.45 19.69
C ASP A 128 0.96 -9.12 18.81
N PHE A 129 1.39 -10.08 17.99
CA PHE A 129 0.54 -10.96 17.19
C PHE A 129 1.23 -12.32 16.98
N ALA A 130 0.53 -13.28 16.37
CA ALA A 130 1.10 -14.54 15.91
C ALA A 130 0.75 -14.77 14.44
N HIS A 131 1.66 -15.37 13.67
CA HIS A 131 1.39 -15.69 12.25
C HIS A 131 0.23 -16.68 12.07
N ALA A 132 -0.13 -17.45 13.10
CA ALA A 132 -1.32 -18.29 13.08
C ALA A 132 -2.62 -17.48 12.93
N ASP A 133 -2.60 -16.20 13.34
CA ASP A 133 -3.71 -15.26 13.22
C ASP A 133 -3.48 -14.23 12.10
N GLU A 134 -2.48 -14.44 11.25
CA GLU A 134 -2.13 -13.58 10.12
C GLU A 134 -2.50 -14.23 8.79
N SER A 135 -3.15 -13.46 7.91
CA SER A 135 -3.48 -13.90 6.55
C SER A 135 -3.26 -12.77 5.57
N ALA A 136 -2.41 -13.00 4.57
CA ALA A 136 -2.13 -12.07 3.49
C ALA A 136 -2.46 -12.69 2.13
N THR A 137 -3.22 -11.97 1.31
CA THR A 137 -3.51 -12.34 -0.09
C THR A 137 -3.48 -11.10 -0.96
N PRO A 138 -3.30 -11.21 -2.29
CA PRO A 138 -3.30 -10.04 -3.17
C PRO A 138 -4.56 -9.17 -2.99
N GLY A 139 -4.36 -7.97 -2.44
CA GLY A 139 -5.42 -7.00 -2.17
C GLY A 139 -6.13 -7.09 -0.82
N ARG A 140 -5.83 -8.08 0.04
CA ARG A 140 -6.44 -8.21 1.39
C ARG A 140 -5.44 -8.68 2.45
N TYR A 141 -5.49 -8.07 3.62
CA TYR A 141 -4.67 -8.44 4.77
C TYR A 141 -5.52 -8.49 6.05
N ARG A 142 -5.42 -9.58 6.81
CA ARG A 142 -6.14 -9.81 8.06
C ARG A 142 -5.16 -10.18 9.16
N LEU A 143 -5.37 -9.63 10.36
CA LEU A 143 -4.51 -9.92 11.51
C LEU A 143 -5.30 -9.94 12.82
N GLY A 144 -5.10 -10.99 13.62
CA GLY A 144 -5.46 -11.01 15.04
C GLY A 144 -4.33 -10.43 15.91
N LEU A 145 -4.67 -9.47 16.78
CA LEU A 145 -3.76 -8.84 17.71
C LEU A 145 -3.88 -9.45 19.11
N ALA A 146 -2.77 -9.56 19.84
CA ALA A 146 -2.73 -10.06 21.22
C ALA A 146 -3.58 -9.20 22.20
N ASN A 147 -3.85 -7.94 21.85
CA ASN A 147 -4.76 -7.10 22.62
C ASN A 147 -6.25 -7.51 22.49
N GLY A 148 -6.56 -8.41 21.56
CA GLY A 148 -7.89 -9.00 21.30
C GLY A 148 -8.62 -8.39 20.11
N VAL A 149 -8.02 -7.41 19.42
CA VAL A 149 -8.61 -6.83 18.19
C VAL A 149 -8.34 -7.74 17.00
N THR A 150 -9.35 -7.96 16.16
CA THR A 150 -9.15 -8.52 14.81
C THR A 150 -9.30 -7.42 13.77
N THR A 151 -8.32 -7.29 12.88
CA THR A 151 -8.34 -6.36 11.74
C THR A 151 -8.48 -7.10 10.43
N ASP A 152 -9.17 -6.50 9.47
CA ASP A 152 -9.32 -7.03 8.11
C ASP A 152 -9.41 -5.86 7.12
N PHE A 153 -8.49 -5.81 6.16
CA PHE A 153 -8.28 -4.67 5.28
C PHE A 153 -8.27 -5.12 3.82
N ALA A 154 -8.84 -4.29 2.96
CA ALA A 154 -8.69 -4.40 1.51
C ALA A 154 -8.42 -3.02 0.90
N ALA A 155 -7.63 -2.99 -0.17
CA ALA A 155 -7.17 -1.74 -0.79
C ALA A 155 -7.57 -1.65 -2.26
N THR A 156 -7.98 -0.46 -2.69
CA THR A 156 -8.06 -0.04 -4.09
C THR A 156 -6.76 0.67 -4.49
N ASP A 157 -6.74 1.37 -5.62
CA ASP A 157 -5.59 2.15 -6.05
C ASP A 157 -5.20 3.25 -5.04
N ARG A 158 -6.17 3.96 -4.45
CA ARG A 158 -5.94 5.13 -3.58
C ARG A 158 -6.63 5.07 -2.23
N THR A 159 -7.43 4.03 -2.00
CA THR A 159 -8.32 3.94 -0.84
C THR A 159 -8.28 2.56 -0.21
N THR A 160 -8.82 2.45 1.00
CA THR A 160 -8.95 1.18 1.72
C THR A 160 -10.28 1.09 2.44
N ALA A 161 -10.80 -0.13 2.51
CA ALA A 161 -11.87 -0.50 3.41
C ALA A 161 -11.27 -1.39 4.51
N GLY A 162 -11.61 -1.12 5.76
CA GLY A 162 -11.11 -1.86 6.90
C GLY A 162 -12.20 -2.12 7.93
N THR A 163 -12.19 -3.31 8.53
CA THR A 163 -12.97 -3.60 9.74
C THR A 163 -12.04 -3.82 10.92
N LEU A 164 -12.40 -3.24 12.07
CA LEU A 164 -11.73 -3.42 13.34
C LEU A 164 -12.76 -3.95 14.35
N SER A 165 -12.56 -5.18 14.79
CA SER A 165 -13.44 -5.84 15.76
C SER A 165 -12.79 -5.78 17.13
N PHE A 166 -13.29 -4.90 17.99
CA PHE A 166 -12.79 -4.74 19.36
C PHE A 166 -13.45 -5.75 20.30
N PRO A 167 -12.72 -6.29 21.30
CA PRO A 167 -13.30 -7.19 22.28
C PRO A 167 -14.28 -6.48 23.21
N ALA A 168 -15.28 -7.21 23.70
CA ALA A 168 -16.21 -6.70 24.71
C ALA A 168 -15.48 -6.41 26.04
N GLY A 169 -15.99 -5.42 26.79
CA GLY A 169 -15.49 -5.10 28.14
C GLY A 169 -14.11 -4.44 28.22
N LYS A 170 -13.46 -4.14 27.08
CA LYS A 170 -12.23 -3.35 27.02
C LYS A 170 -12.47 -1.99 26.34
N PRO A 171 -11.70 -0.94 26.68
CA PRO A 171 -11.64 0.28 25.87
C PRO A 171 -11.43 -0.06 24.39
N ALA A 172 -11.99 0.76 23.50
CA ALA A 172 -11.84 0.60 22.06
C ALA A 172 -11.31 1.92 21.49
N ASN A 173 -10.00 2.00 21.28
CA ASN A 173 -9.33 3.21 20.80
C ASN A 173 -8.63 2.93 19.47
N LEU A 174 -8.61 3.94 18.59
CA LEU A 174 -7.86 3.93 17.35
C LEU A 174 -6.93 5.14 17.33
N LEU A 175 -5.63 4.89 17.33
CA LEU A 175 -4.59 5.91 17.42
C LEU A 175 -4.04 6.19 16.02
N PHE A 176 -4.04 7.45 15.61
CA PHE A 176 -3.45 7.96 14.38
C PHE A 176 -2.11 8.62 14.71
N ARG A 177 -1.01 7.90 14.49
CA ARG A 177 0.35 8.39 14.73
C ARG A 177 0.83 9.21 13.53
N THR A 178 0.10 10.28 13.21
CA THR A 178 0.21 11.00 11.93
C THR A 178 1.63 11.45 11.58
N SER A 179 2.43 11.85 12.56
CA SER A 179 3.82 12.26 12.31
C SER A 179 4.82 11.10 12.14
N ASN A 180 4.45 9.86 12.46
CA ASN A 180 5.38 8.74 12.66
C ASN A 180 5.66 7.93 11.37
N SER A 181 6.00 8.62 10.28
CA SER A 181 6.59 7.99 9.08
C SER A 181 7.94 7.35 9.42
N LEU A 182 8.36 6.31 8.68
CA LEU A 182 9.60 5.57 9.02
C LEU A 182 10.84 6.47 9.13
N ASN A 183 10.95 7.45 8.23
CA ASN A 183 12.05 8.43 8.21
C ASN A 183 11.81 9.67 9.07
N GLY A 184 10.67 9.75 9.73
CA GLY A 184 10.21 10.94 10.44
C GLY A 184 9.56 11.93 9.51
N SER A 185 9.12 13.04 10.08
CA SER A 185 8.34 14.06 9.38
C SER A 185 8.80 15.45 9.80
N GLU A 186 8.78 16.39 8.86
CA GLU A 186 9.03 17.80 9.18
C GLU A 186 7.81 18.41 9.87
N ASP A 187 6.62 18.06 9.38
CA ASP A 187 5.37 18.58 9.88
C ASP A 187 4.26 17.54 9.72
N ALA A 188 3.24 17.65 10.54
CA ALA A 188 2.08 16.78 10.51
C ALA A 188 0.87 17.54 11.06
N GLU A 189 -0.32 17.14 10.64
CA GLU A 189 -1.58 17.72 11.05
C GLU A 189 -2.61 16.61 11.24
N THR A 190 -3.31 16.61 12.37
CA THR A 190 -4.42 15.70 12.65
C THR A 190 -5.64 16.52 13.05
N ARG A 191 -6.80 16.21 12.48
CA ARG A 191 -8.09 16.78 12.85
C ARG A 191 -9.10 15.66 13.08
N LEU A 192 -9.82 15.75 14.18
CA LEU A 192 -10.87 14.83 14.60
C LEU A 192 -12.20 15.56 14.52
N ASP A 193 -13.14 15.00 13.77
CA ASP A 193 -14.49 15.54 13.61
C ASP A 193 -15.51 14.50 14.11
N PRO A 194 -15.90 14.57 15.40
CA PRO A 194 -16.92 13.69 15.97
C PRO A 194 -18.29 13.83 15.31
N ALA A 195 -18.64 15.02 14.82
CA ALA A 195 -19.95 15.27 14.22
C ALA A 195 -20.11 14.53 12.89
N HIS A 196 -19.04 14.46 12.10
CA HIS A 196 -19.02 13.75 10.84
C HIS A 196 -18.40 12.34 10.92
N ARG A 197 -17.94 11.91 12.11
CA ARG A 197 -17.24 10.63 12.32
C ARG A 197 -16.04 10.49 11.38
N GLN A 198 -15.24 11.54 11.33
CA GLN A 198 -14.15 11.67 10.37
C GLN A 198 -12.85 12.01 11.09
N VAL A 199 -11.75 11.45 10.59
CA VAL A 199 -10.40 11.88 10.92
C VAL A 199 -9.69 12.29 9.64
N THR A 200 -9.14 13.49 9.61
CA THR A 200 -8.37 14.00 8.47
C THR A 200 -7.00 14.47 8.91
N GLY A 201 -6.08 14.59 7.96
CA GLY A 201 -4.77 15.09 8.29
C GLY A 201 -3.80 15.10 7.13
N SER A 202 -2.57 15.47 7.46
CA SER A 202 -1.45 15.40 6.54
C SER A 202 -0.14 15.12 7.25
N VAL A 203 0.83 14.60 6.50
CA VAL A 203 2.22 14.45 6.93
C VAL A 203 3.16 14.94 5.84
N LEU A 204 4.03 15.89 6.17
CA LEU A 204 5.10 16.39 5.32
C LEU A 204 6.38 15.62 5.66
N THR A 205 6.77 14.75 4.74
CA THR A 205 7.87 13.80 4.97
C THR A 205 8.71 13.61 3.69
N GLY A 206 9.70 12.74 3.75
CA GLY A 206 10.64 12.47 2.68
C GLY A 206 11.87 11.74 3.17
N ALA A 207 13.04 12.30 2.83
CA ALA A 207 14.34 11.77 3.24
C ALA A 207 14.55 10.27 2.95
N PHE A 208 14.19 9.79 1.75
CA PHE A 208 14.41 8.38 1.33
C PHE A 208 15.83 7.91 1.71
N CYS A 209 15.92 6.81 2.45
CA CYS A 209 17.17 6.29 3.00
C CYS A 209 17.93 7.28 3.90
N GLY A 210 17.20 8.00 4.75
CA GLY A 210 17.73 8.97 5.71
C GLY A 210 19.04 8.50 6.35
N ARG A 211 20.16 9.07 5.87
CA ARG A 211 21.45 9.07 6.55
C ARG A 211 22.10 7.73 6.92
N ARG A 212 22.11 6.71 6.06
CA ARG A 212 23.11 5.61 6.19
C ARG A 212 23.89 5.22 4.93
N ALA A 213 23.53 5.69 3.73
CA ALA A 213 24.29 5.28 2.54
C ALA A 213 25.55 6.12 2.24
N ASN A 214 25.68 7.39 2.67
CA ASN A 214 26.80 8.27 2.25
C ASN A 214 27.26 9.38 3.25
N GLY A 215 27.03 9.24 4.57
CA GLY A 215 27.76 10.03 5.59
C GLY A 215 27.60 11.57 5.63
N GLY A 216 26.64 12.18 4.92
CA GLY A 216 26.48 13.64 4.85
C GLY A 216 25.38 14.25 5.73
N VAL A 217 25.40 15.59 5.86
CA VAL A 217 24.28 16.46 6.32
C VAL A 217 23.17 16.58 5.25
N ASN A 218 23.39 15.97 4.08
CA ASN A 218 22.50 16.01 2.93
C ASN A 218 21.28 15.10 3.12
N ASN A 219 20.16 15.46 2.49
CA ASN A 219 18.91 14.67 2.41
C ASN A 219 17.97 14.67 3.62
N ARG A 220 18.16 15.57 4.61
CA ARG A 220 17.14 15.88 5.65
C ARG A 220 16.07 16.83 5.11
N LYS A 221 15.39 16.43 4.04
CA LYS A 221 14.41 17.28 3.36
C LYS A 221 13.12 16.51 3.16
N SER A 222 12.02 17.22 3.36
CA SER A 222 10.70 16.76 2.93
C SER A 222 10.59 16.86 1.43
N TYR A 223 9.99 15.83 0.83
CA TYR A 223 9.82 15.73 -0.63
C TYR A 223 8.35 15.78 -1.02
N TYR A 224 7.48 15.27 -0.17
CA TYR A 224 6.05 15.21 -0.43
C TYR A 224 5.25 15.43 0.84
N ARG A 225 4.03 15.91 0.67
CA ARG A 225 3.00 15.90 1.70
C ARG A 225 1.97 14.86 1.32
N LEU A 226 1.70 13.92 2.21
CA LEU A 226 0.59 12.97 2.07
C LEU A 226 -0.58 13.49 2.89
N TYR A 227 -1.73 13.63 2.25
CA TYR A 227 -3.01 13.95 2.88
C TYR A 227 -3.84 12.68 3.02
N PHE A 228 -4.61 12.58 4.09
CA PHE A 228 -5.52 11.45 4.29
C PHE A 228 -6.87 11.90 4.86
N THR A 229 -7.88 11.09 4.58
CA THR A 229 -9.22 11.20 5.16
C THR A 229 -9.73 9.80 5.51
N ALA A 230 -10.25 9.64 6.73
CA ALA A 230 -10.77 8.39 7.27
C ALA A 230 -12.20 8.60 7.76
N GLN A 231 -13.15 7.86 7.18
CA GLN A 231 -14.57 7.91 7.49
C GLN A 231 -15.01 6.66 8.25
N PHE A 232 -15.75 6.85 9.34
CA PHE A 232 -16.22 5.78 10.22
C PHE A 232 -17.73 5.59 10.17
N ASP A 233 -18.18 4.36 10.41
CA ASP A 233 -19.60 3.99 10.56
C ASP A 233 -20.10 4.12 12.02
N ARG A 234 -19.20 4.07 13.01
CA ARG A 234 -19.52 4.22 14.44
C ARG A 234 -19.27 5.64 14.95
N PRO A 235 -20.12 6.16 15.85
CA PRO A 235 -19.86 7.42 16.53
C PRO A 235 -18.64 7.30 17.45
N PHE A 236 -17.93 8.42 17.62
CA PHE A 236 -16.84 8.48 18.59
C PHE A 236 -17.39 8.63 20.00
N THR A 237 -16.90 7.83 20.94
CA THR A 237 -17.22 7.93 22.37
C THR A 237 -16.22 8.78 23.14
N GLY A 238 -15.05 9.05 22.54
CA GLY A 238 -14.02 9.92 23.07
C GLY A 238 -13.06 10.36 21.98
N THR A 239 -12.34 11.44 22.24
CA THR A 239 -11.27 11.93 21.37
C THR A 239 -10.11 12.41 22.21
N GLY A 240 -8.94 12.54 21.60
CA GLY A 240 -7.85 13.32 22.15
C GLY A 240 -6.71 13.44 21.16
N THR A 241 -5.80 14.35 21.46
CA THR A 241 -4.60 14.57 20.65
C THR A 241 -3.36 14.52 21.52
N TRP A 242 -2.20 14.41 20.90
CA TRP A 242 -0.94 14.51 21.61
C TRP A 242 0.13 15.21 20.78
N LYS A 243 1.04 15.88 21.47
CA LYS A 243 2.26 16.43 20.89
C LYS A 243 3.42 16.22 21.85
N ASP A 244 4.48 15.61 21.34
CA ASP A 244 5.69 15.26 22.09
C ASP A 244 5.30 14.50 23.38
N ALA A 245 5.62 15.03 24.57
CA ALA A 245 5.25 14.43 25.84
C ALA A 245 3.81 14.72 26.31
N THR A 246 3.13 15.66 25.66
CA THR A 246 1.86 16.20 26.15
C THR A 246 0.68 15.48 25.52
N LEU A 247 -0.12 14.82 26.35
CA LEU A 247 -1.43 14.29 25.99
C LEU A 247 -2.51 15.36 26.27
N GLN A 248 -3.45 15.50 25.34
CA GLN A 248 -4.62 16.38 25.46
C GLN A 248 -5.91 15.58 25.24
N PRO A 249 -6.48 14.97 26.30
CA PRO A 249 -7.80 14.36 26.24
C PRO A 249 -8.86 15.39 25.80
N GLY A 250 -9.80 14.97 24.95
CA GLY A 250 -10.81 15.84 24.35
C GLY A 250 -10.29 16.77 23.24
N GLY A 251 -8.98 16.78 22.97
CA GLY A 251 -8.40 17.52 21.84
C GLY A 251 -8.99 17.07 20.50
N LEU A 252 -9.17 18.02 19.57
CA LEU A 252 -9.74 17.79 18.24
C LEU A 252 -8.80 18.13 17.09
N ALA A 253 -7.70 18.84 17.35
CA ALA A 253 -6.70 19.15 16.35
C ALA A 253 -5.31 19.21 16.97
N GLN A 254 -4.30 18.82 16.20
CA GLN A 254 -2.91 18.91 16.62
C GLN A 254 -1.97 18.98 15.42
N THR A 255 -0.83 19.63 15.61
CA THR A 255 0.23 19.71 14.60
C THR A 255 1.62 19.43 15.18
N GLY A 256 2.55 19.06 14.30
CA GLY A 256 3.98 18.92 14.61
C GLY A 256 4.57 17.61 14.12
N GLY A 257 5.70 17.70 13.42
CA GLY A 257 6.49 16.54 12.99
C GLY A 257 7.43 16.02 14.06
N GLU A 258 8.09 14.91 13.76
CA GLU A 258 9.14 14.32 14.62
C GLU A 258 10.52 14.96 14.38
N GLY A 259 10.67 15.67 13.27
CA GLY A 259 11.94 16.07 12.68
C GLY A 259 12.69 14.88 12.04
N TYR A 260 13.84 15.20 11.47
CA TYR A 260 14.76 14.23 10.84
C TYR A 260 16.01 13.94 11.69
N ALA A 261 15.92 14.17 13.00
CA ALA A 261 16.90 13.65 13.95
C ALA A 261 16.85 12.11 13.97
N THR A 262 17.88 11.45 14.52
CA THR A 262 17.91 9.98 14.60
C THR A 262 18.00 9.52 16.04
N ASP A 263 17.59 8.28 16.27
CA ASP A 263 17.75 7.58 17.54
C ASP A 263 17.19 8.42 18.71
N LYS A 264 17.93 8.50 19.82
CA LYS A 264 17.57 9.27 21.03
C LYS A 264 17.26 10.75 20.78
N ASP A 265 17.79 11.36 19.71
CA ASP A 265 17.59 12.79 19.46
C ASP A 265 16.22 13.08 18.81
N ARG A 266 15.61 12.05 18.20
CA ARG A 266 14.23 12.08 17.69
C ARG A 266 13.21 11.53 18.69
N ALA A 267 13.64 10.59 19.54
CA ALA A 267 12.77 9.91 20.49
C ALA A 267 11.95 10.90 21.33
N GLY A 268 10.67 10.58 21.55
CA GLY A 268 9.77 11.42 22.36
C GLY A 268 9.06 12.52 21.59
N ARG A 269 9.38 12.72 20.31
CA ARG A 269 8.80 13.78 19.47
C ARG A 269 7.68 13.26 18.57
N GLY A 270 6.81 14.17 18.17
CA GLY A 270 5.78 13.92 17.15
C GLY A 270 4.38 14.31 17.60
N SER A 271 3.39 14.05 16.76
CA SER A 271 2.00 14.36 17.04
C SER A 271 1.02 13.38 16.40
N GLY A 272 -0.20 13.41 16.91
CA GLY A 272 -1.30 12.60 16.39
C GLY A 272 -2.60 12.82 17.17
N GLY A 273 -3.54 11.91 16.93
CA GLY A 273 -4.84 11.91 17.61
C GLY A 273 -5.42 10.51 17.77
N TYR A 274 -6.34 10.35 18.71
CA TYR A 274 -7.08 9.11 18.90
C TYR A 274 -8.57 9.37 18.94
N VAL A 275 -9.32 8.36 18.49
CA VAL A 275 -10.78 8.30 18.63
C VAL A 275 -11.15 7.04 19.40
N GLY A 276 -12.11 7.17 20.29
CA GLY A 276 -12.69 6.07 21.07
C GLY A 276 -14.00 5.60 20.46
N PHE A 277 -14.34 4.33 20.66
CA PHE A 277 -15.61 3.70 20.31
C PHE A 277 -16.21 3.00 21.53
N ALA A 278 -17.45 2.54 21.41
CA ALA A 278 -18.05 1.71 22.45
C ALA A 278 -17.28 0.37 22.56
N PRO A 279 -17.04 -0.16 23.78
CA PRO A 279 -16.47 -1.50 23.96
C PRO A 279 -17.22 -2.57 23.16
N GLY A 280 -16.51 -3.53 22.58
CA GLY A 280 -17.12 -4.56 21.73
C GLY A 280 -17.54 -4.09 20.34
N SER A 281 -17.21 -2.85 19.93
CA SER A 281 -17.61 -2.35 18.61
C SER A 281 -16.93 -3.08 17.47
N HIS A 282 -17.71 -3.36 16.43
CA HIS A 282 -17.23 -3.65 15.08
C HIS A 282 -17.27 -2.33 14.30
N VAL A 283 -16.09 -1.78 14.03
CA VAL A 283 -15.91 -0.50 13.35
C VAL A 283 -15.52 -0.73 11.91
N THR A 284 -16.25 -0.12 10.97
CA THR A 284 -15.87 -0.02 9.57
C THR A 284 -15.22 1.34 9.33
N MET A 285 -14.03 1.33 8.74
CA MET A 285 -13.30 2.52 8.32
C MET A 285 -13.07 2.47 6.81
N ARG A 286 -13.40 3.57 6.13
CA ARG A 286 -12.99 3.80 4.74
C ARG A 286 -12.01 4.96 4.71
N LEU A 287 -10.83 4.76 4.14
CA LEU A 287 -9.75 5.75 4.15
C LEU A 287 -9.22 5.97 2.75
N ALA A 288 -8.84 7.20 2.43
CA ALA A 288 -8.16 7.55 1.20
C ALA A 288 -6.94 8.43 1.44
N ILE A 289 -5.98 8.39 0.52
CA ILE A 289 -4.82 9.27 0.50
C ILE A 289 -4.75 10.11 -0.77
N SER A 290 -3.99 11.20 -0.73
CA SER A 290 -3.61 12.03 -1.88
C SER A 290 -2.25 12.67 -1.62
N TYR A 291 -1.44 12.80 -2.67
CA TYR A 291 -0.20 13.59 -2.63
C TYR A 291 -0.42 15.06 -3.02
N VAL A 292 -1.65 15.46 -3.37
CA VAL A 292 -2.00 16.80 -3.87
C VAL A 292 -2.68 17.63 -2.78
N SER A 293 -3.80 17.16 -2.23
CA SER A 293 -4.55 17.89 -1.20
C SER A 293 -5.51 17.01 -0.41
N LEU A 294 -6.04 17.53 0.70
CA LEU A 294 -7.09 16.86 1.47
C LEU A 294 -8.37 16.65 0.63
N GLU A 295 -8.77 17.66 -0.13
CA GLU A 295 -9.93 17.56 -1.03
C GLU A 295 -9.69 16.51 -2.13
N GLY A 296 -8.44 16.33 -2.55
CA GLY A 296 -8.01 15.25 -3.45
C GLY A 296 -8.24 13.88 -2.81
N ALA A 297 -7.81 13.69 -1.56
CA ALA A 297 -8.04 12.45 -0.82
C ALA A 297 -9.56 12.17 -0.66
N GLU A 298 -10.36 13.19 -0.37
CA GLU A 298 -11.82 13.03 -0.30
C GLU A 298 -12.48 12.71 -1.64
N ARG A 299 -11.98 13.29 -2.75
CA ARG A 299 -12.42 12.93 -4.10
C ARG A 299 -12.06 11.48 -4.42
N ASN A 300 -10.84 11.05 -4.08
CA ASN A 300 -10.41 9.66 -4.23
C ASN A 300 -11.34 8.71 -3.44
N LEU A 301 -11.66 9.05 -2.18
CA LEU A 301 -12.56 8.26 -1.35
C LEU A 301 -13.95 8.10 -2.00
N ARG A 302 -14.57 9.20 -2.44
CA ARG A 302 -15.90 9.19 -3.06
C ARG A 302 -15.93 8.44 -4.40
N ALA A 303 -14.84 8.51 -5.16
CA ALA A 303 -14.76 7.90 -6.48
C ALA A 303 -14.54 6.38 -6.42
N GLU A 304 -13.71 5.91 -5.48
CA GLU A 304 -13.32 4.49 -5.41
C GLU A 304 -14.15 3.68 -4.41
N GLN A 305 -14.85 4.34 -3.46
CA GLN A 305 -15.70 3.66 -2.48
C GLN A 305 -17.01 4.39 -2.19
N SER A 306 -18.09 3.62 -2.19
CA SER A 306 -19.40 4.05 -1.72
C SER A 306 -19.49 3.97 -0.18
N PRO A 307 -20.46 4.64 0.46
CA PRO A 307 -20.73 4.49 1.90
C PRO A 307 -21.04 3.06 2.35
N THR A 308 -21.44 2.16 1.45
CA THR A 308 -21.77 0.76 1.72
C THR A 308 -20.69 -0.22 1.28
N SER A 309 -19.54 0.27 0.79
CA SER A 309 -18.41 -0.59 0.40
C SER A 309 -17.93 -1.39 1.61
N THR A 310 -17.84 -2.71 1.42
CA THR A 310 -17.34 -3.66 2.43
C THR A 310 -15.93 -4.13 2.09
N VAL A 311 -15.19 -4.63 3.08
CA VAL A 311 -13.87 -5.24 2.88
C VAL A 311 -13.94 -6.34 1.82
N ASP A 312 -14.95 -7.21 1.87
CA ASP A 312 -15.11 -8.28 0.88
C ASP A 312 -15.35 -7.75 -0.54
N SER A 313 -16.17 -6.70 -0.70
CA SER A 313 -16.43 -6.12 -2.01
C SER A 313 -15.19 -5.49 -2.63
N VAL A 314 -14.37 -4.80 -1.81
CA VAL A 314 -13.11 -4.19 -2.24
C VAL A 314 -12.08 -5.27 -2.53
N ALA A 315 -11.92 -6.27 -1.64
CA ALA A 315 -11.00 -7.39 -1.82
C ALA A 315 -11.31 -8.17 -3.11
N ALA A 316 -12.59 -8.43 -3.39
CA ALA A 316 -12.99 -9.13 -4.60
C ALA A 316 -12.67 -8.32 -5.87
N ALA A 317 -12.87 -6.99 -5.85
CA ALA A 317 -12.52 -6.12 -6.96
C ALA A 317 -11.00 -6.09 -7.19
N THR A 318 -10.21 -5.92 -6.12
CA THR A 318 -8.75 -5.87 -6.21
C THR A 318 -8.15 -7.22 -6.60
N ARG A 319 -8.72 -8.34 -6.14
CA ARG A 319 -8.32 -9.68 -6.57
C ARG A 319 -8.53 -9.88 -8.08
N ARG A 320 -9.60 -9.34 -8.65
CA ARG A 320 -9.80 -9.37 -10.12
C ARG A 320 -8.70 -8.60 -10.83
N SER A 321 -8.38 -7.38 -10.38
CA SER A 321 -7.25 -6.61 -10.93
C SER A 321 -5.91 -7.36 -10.83
N TRP A 322 -5.67 -8.06 -9.73
CA TRP A 322 -4.50 -8.92 -9.58
C TRP A 322 -4.52 -10.10 -10.56
N ASN A 323 -5.63 -10.81 -10.70
CA ASN A 323 -5.76 -11.90 -11.65
C ASN A 323 -5.56 -11.42 -13.10
N ASP A 324 -6.05 -10.23 -13.44
CA ASP A 324 -5.85 -9.63 -14.76
C ASP A 324 -4.36 -9.36 -15.03
N GLU A 325 -3.63 -8.79 -14.07
CA GLU A 325 -2.20 -8.49 -14.24
C GLU A 325 -1.32 -9.75 -14.18
N LEU A 326 -1.59 -10.69 -13.28
CA LEU A 326 -0.88 -11.97 -13.17
C LEU A 326 -1.16 -12.86 -14.39
N GLY A 327 -2.39 -12.81 -14.92
CA GLY A 327 -2.84 -13.58 -16.09
C GLY A 327 -2.18 -13.17 -17.40
N ARG A 328 -1.46 -12.04 -17.42
CA ARG A 328 -0.62 -11.65 -18.57
C ARG A 328 0.54 -12.62 -18.81
N VAL A 329 0.90 -13.42 -17.82
CA VAL A 329 1.91 -14.47 -17.95
C VAL A 329 1.36 -15.79 -17.45
N SER A 330 1.19 -16.74 -18.37
CA SER A 330 0.79 -18.12 -18.06
C SER A 330 1.98 -19.05 -18.14
N ILE A 331 2.08 -19.98 -17.18
CA ILE A 331 3.12 -21.01 -17.12
C ILE A 331 2.48 -22.39 -17.17
N GLY A 332 2.97 -23.26 -18.06
CA GLY A 332 2.41 -24.60 -18.29
C GLY A 332 3.01 -25.72 -17.43
N GLY A 333 3.95 -25.42 -16.54
CA GLY A 333 4.71 -26.43 -15.78
C GLY A 333 5.10 -26.00 -14.36
N GLY A 334 5.97 -26.78 -13.73
CA GLY A 334 6.47 -26.58 -12.36
C GLY A 334 5.64 -27.26 -11.27
N THR A 335 6.21 -27.41 -10.08
CA THR A 335 5.48 -27.85 -8.88
C THR A 335 4.58 -26.71 -8.34
N PRO A 336 3.60 -26.98 -7.45
CA PRO A 336 2.85 -25.93 -6.77
C PRO A 336 3.75 -24.87 -6.12
N ASP A 337 4.84 -25.28 -5.48
CA ASP A 337 5.79 -24.36 -4.85
C ASP A 337 6.54 -23.50 -5.87
N GLN A 338 6.96 -24.07 -6.99
CA GLN A 338 7.60 -23.31 -8.07
C GLN A 338 6.63 -22.29 -8.68
N ARG A 339 5.36 -22.66 -8.85
CA ARG A 339 4.32 -21.71 -9.29
C ARG A 339 4.09 -20.61 -8.27
N LYS A 340 4.09 -20.94 -6.98
CA LYS A 340 3.98 -19.96 -5.90
C LYS A 340 5.13 -18.95 -5.95
N VAL A 341 6.37 -19.44 -6.02
CA VAL A 341 7.57 -18.59 -6.17
C VAL A 341 7.45 -17.68 -7.39
N PHE A 342 7.02 -18.22 -8.54
CA PHE A 342 6.88 -17.45 -9.77
C PHE A 342 5.82 -16.34 -9.65
N TYR A 343 4.60 -16.67 -9.24
CA TYR A 343 3.51 -15.71 -9.15
C TYR A 343 3.71 -14.70 -8.03
N THR A 344 4.33 -15.09 -6.92
CA THR A 344 4.78 -14.15 -5.88
C THR A 344 5.84 -13.18 -6.39
N ALA A 345 6.84 -13.66 -7.15
CA ALA A 345 7.84 -12.76 -7.74
C ALA A 345 7.21 -11.79 -8.75
N LEU A 346 6.25 -12.24 -9.55
CA LEU A 346 5.48 -11.39 -10.46
C LEU A 346 4.65 -10.34 -9.69
N TYR A 347 3.98 -10.76 -8.61
CA TYR A 347 3.25 -9.89 -7.69
C TYR A 347 4.14 -8.77 -7.13
N HIS A 348 5.34 -9.08 -6.64
CA HIS A 348 6.27 -8.05 -6.16
C HIS A 348 6.75 -7.11 -7.28
N GLY A 349 6.97 -7.63 -8.49
CA GLY A 349 7.32 -6.82 -9.66
C GLY A 349 6.21 -5.87 -10.14
N LEU A 350 5.00 -6.04 -9.62
CA LEU A 350 3.79 -5.25 -9.91
C LEU A 350 3.45 -4.24 -8.82
N GLN A 351 4.21 -4.17 -7.73
CA GLN A 351 3.93 -3.20 -6.66
C GLN A 351 4.59 -1.84 -6.88
N GLN A 352 5.59 -1.75 -7.76
CA GLN A 352 6.33 -0.52 -8.04
C GLN A 352 6.69 -0.41 -9.53
N PRO A 353 6.70 0.80 -10.12
CA PRO A 353 6.46 2.13 -9.51
C PRO A 353 4.99 2.33 -9.08
N ASN A 354 4.75 3.23 -8.13
CA ASN A 354 3.41 3.45 -7.54
C ASN A 354 2.65 4.55 -8.26
N LEU A 355 1.33 4.44 -8.36
CA LEU A 355 0.44 5.50 -8.80
C LEU A 355 0.57 6.73 -7.89
N VAL A 356 0.66 7.93 -8.45
CA VAL A 356 0.83 9.19 -7.68
C VAL A 356 -0.11 10.32 -8.12
N ASN A 357 -1.05 10.07 -9.04
CA ASN A 357 -2.11 11.01 -9.37
C ASN A 357 -3.42 10.66 -8.68
N ASP A 358 -4.21 11.66 -8.31
CA ASP A 358 -5.60 11.55 -7.87
C ASP A 358 -6.53 11.15 -9.01
N VAL A 359 -7.77 10.76 -8.68
CA VAL A 359 -8.78 10.30 -9.65
C VAL A 359 -9.16 11.34 -10.70
N ASP A 360 -8.95 12.62 -10.41
CA ASP A 360 -9.16 13.72 -11.36
C ASP A 360 -7.95 13.96 -12.28
N GLY A 361 -6.88 13.18 -12.12
CA GLY A 361 -5.65 13.28 -12.89
C GLY A 361 -4.65 14.31 -12.35
N GLN A 362 -4.91 14.97 -11.22
CA GLN A 362 -3.90 15.83 -10.59
C GLN A 362 -2.81 15.02 -9.91
N TYR A 363 -1.57 15.48 -9.95
CA TYR A 363 -0.45 14.87 -9.22
C TYR A 363 0.54 15.94 -8.78
N LEU A 364 1.32 15.67 -7.72
CA LEU A 364 2.39 16.56 -7.30
C LEU A 364 3.63 16.32 -8.17
N GLY A 365 4.10 17.36 -8.86
CA GLY A 365 5.34 17.30 -9.63
C GLY A 365 6.58 17.32 -8.76
N MET A 366 7.73 16.99 -9.35
CA MET A 366 9.04 17.06 -8.67
C MET A 366 9.45 18.50 -8.33
N ASP A 367 8.83 19.49 -8.97
CA ASP A 367 8.91 20.92 -8.66
C ASP A 367 8.03 21.31 -7.45
N GLN A 368 7.36 20.35 -6.82
CA GLN A 368 6.45 20.53 -5.70
C GLN A 368 5.22 21.38 -6.03
N VAL A 369 4.84 21.42 -7.31
CA VAL A 369 3.63 22.08 -7.80
C VAL A 369 2.62 21.04 -8.29
N PRO A 370 1.30 21.23 -8.07
CA PRO A 370 0.30 20.37 -8.68
C PRO A 370 0.30 20.48 -10.22
N HIS A 371 0.39 19.33 -10.90
CA HIS A 371 0.23 19.17 -12.34
C HIS A 371 -0.99 18.31 -12.64
N ARG A 372 -1.29 18.13 -13.93
CA ARG A 372 -2.37 17.25 -14.40
C ARG A 372 -1.85 16.35 -15.52
N LEU A 373 -2.39 15.13 -15.60
CA LEU A 373 -2.09 14.19 -16.67
C LEU A 373 -2.24 14.85 -18.05
N ALA A 374 -1.28 14.60 -18.93
CA ALA A 374 -1.34 15.06 -20.32
C ALA A 374 -2.44 14.32 -21.10
N PRO A 375 -2.95 14.88 -22.22
CA PRO A 375 -3.90 14.18 -23.08
C PRO A 375 -3.40 12.79 -23.49
N GLY A 376 -4.22 11.75 -23.23
CA GLY A 376 -3.89 10.35 -23.52
C GLY A 376 -3.05 9.64 -22.44
N GLN A 377 -2.52 10.36 -21.45
CA GLN A 377 -1.88 9.76 -20.28
C GLN A 377 -2.95 9.25 -19.31
N ARG A 378 -2.85 7.97 -18.90
CA ARG A 378 -3.82 7.32 -18.01
C ARG A 378 -3.45 7.36 -16.53
N ALA A 379 -2.17 7.46 -16.24
CA ALA A 379 -1.64 7.43 -14.88
C ALA A 379 -0.30 8.17 -14.81
N GLN A 380 -0.03 8.77 -13.66
CA GLN A 380 1.28 9.23 -13.25
C GLN A 380 1.84 8.23 -12.24
N TYR A 381 3.07 7.80 -12.45
CA TYR A 381 3.78 6.91 -11.53
C TYR A 381 4.95 7.64 -10.87
N GLY A 382 5.28 7.23 -9.64
CA GLY A 382 6.41 7.69 -8.83
C GLY A 382 7.20 6.52 -8.22
N ASN A 383 8.09 6.80 -7.25
CA ASN A 383 8.92 5.78 -6.58
C ASN A 383 9.81 4.94 -7.53
N PHE A 384 10.53 5.60 -8.44
CA PHE A 384 11.45 4.92 -9.37
C PHE A 384 12.81 4.58 -8.72
N SER A 385 13.11 3.30 -8.56
CA SER A 385 14.45 2.82 -8.15
C SER A 385 15.39 2.64 -9.35
N ALA A 386 15.80 3.73 -9.99
CA ALA A 386 16.62 3.69 -11.21
C ALA A 386 18.09 3.22 -10.97
N GLY A 387 18.54 3.11 -9.72
CA GLY A 387 19.89 2.63 -9.40
C GLY A 387 20.02 1.12 -9.25
N THR A 388 18.90 0.42 -9.02
CA THR A 388 18.85 -1.04 -8.82
C THR A 388 18.36 -1.75 -10.09
N SER A 389 18.16 -3.07 -10.02
CA SER A 389 17.84 -3.98 -11.14
C SER A 389 16.71 -3.49 -12.07
N THR A 390 15.83 -2.58 -11.65
CA THR A 390 14.76 -1.98 -12.48
C THR A 390 15.31 -1.21 -13.69
N ALA A 391 16.49 -0.58 -13.59
CA ALA A 391 17.16 0.08 -14.72
C ALA A 391 18.35 -0.72 -15.26
N ARG A 392 19.09 -1.45 -14.42
CA ARG A 392 20.28 -2.23 -14.85
C ARG A 392 19.95 -3.62 -15.40
N ARG A 393 18.77 -4.19 -15.14
CA ARG A 393 18.27 -5.36 -15.88
C ARG A 393 17.26 -4.88 -16.90
N SER A 394 17.73 -4.91 -18.13
CA SER A 394 16.98 -5.13 -19.35
C SER A 394 15.86 -6.21 -19.29
N SER A 395 15.64 -6.90 -18.17
CA SER A 395 14.65 -7.98 -18.05
C SER A 395 13.28 -7.50 -17.58
N CYS A 396 13.15 -6.76 -16.48
CA CYS A 396 11.82 -6.45 -15.92
C CYS A 396 11.05 -5.45 -16.82
N SER A 397 11.67 -4.32 -17.14
CA SER A 397 11.06 -3.29 -18.02
C SER A 397 10.82 -3.78 -19.45
N ARG A 398 11.64 -4.70 -19.99
CA ARG A 398 11.42 -5.29 -21.32
C ARG A 398 10.43 -6.45 -21.32
N CYS A 399 10.36 -7.24 -20.25
CA CYS A 399 9.29 -8.22 -20.07
C CYS A 399 7.94 -7.49 -19.96
N TRP A 400 7.89 -6.39 -19.20
CA TRP A 400 6.69 -5.58 -19.06
C TRP A 400 6.29 -4.83 -20.33
N SER A 401 7.23 -4.32 -21.12
CA SER A 401 6.87 -3.69 -22.40
C SER A 401 6.22 -4.68 -23.38
N ARG A 402 6.51 -5.98 -23.21
CA ARG A 402 5.88 -7.08 -23.97
C ARG A 402 4.57 -7.56 -23.35
N ALA A 403 4.49 -7.69 -22.02
CA ALA A 403 3.31 -8.22 -21.32
C ALA A 403 2.20 -7.19 -21.06
N SER A 404 2.56 -5.92 -20.79
CA SER A 404 1.63 -4.81 -20.54
C SER A 404 2.06 -3.54 -21.28
N PRO A 405 1.78 -3.42 -22.60
CA PRO A 405 2.23 -2.27 -23.38
C PRO A 405 1.62 -0.94 -22.91
N GLY A 406 0.36 -0.93 -22.45
CA GLY A 406 -0.32 0.27 -21.94
C GLY A 406 0.32 0.83 -20.67
N THR A 407 0.46 -0.01 -19.63
CA THR A 407 1.14 0.34 -18.38
C THR A 407 2.59 0.74 -18.61
N SER A 408 3.27 0.08 -19.55
CA SER A 408 4.65 0.44 -19.91
C SER A 408 4.76 1.78 -20.62
N ARG A 409 3.83 2.12 -21.54
CA ARG A 409 3.78 3.45 -22.16
C ARG A 409 3.55 4.55 -21.13
N SER A 410 2.61 4.36 -20.20
CA SER A 410 2.37 5.32 -19.12
C SER A 410 3.60 5.46 -18.20
N ARG A 411 4.30 4.37 -17.86
CA ARG A 411 5.56 4.43 -17.08
C ARG A 411 6.69 5.17 -17.82
N CYS A 412 6.81 4.97 -19.13
CA CYS A 412 7.80 5.68 -19.94
C CYS A 412 7.49 7.18 -20.04
N SER A 413 6.23 7.58 -20.18
CA SER A 413 5.86 9.01 -20.21
C SER A 413 6.06 9.71 -18.87
N THR A 414 6.11 8.97 -17.76
CA THR A 414 6.26 9.52 -16.40
C THR A 414 7.72 9.66 -15.95
N THR A 415 8.68 9.07 -16.67
CA THR A 415 10.10 9.16 -16.31
C THR A 415 10.63 10.53 -16.75
N PRO A 416 11.21 11.36 -15.86
CA PRO A 416 11.84 12.61 -16.28
C PRO A 416 12.99 12.29 -17.23
N SER A 417 13.06 13.00 -18.36
CA SER A 417 14.21 12.95 -19.27
C SER A 417 15.44 13.52 -18.57
N ARG A 418 16.21 12.66 -17.89
CA ARG A 418 17.51 13.03 -17.32
C ARG A 418 18.59 12.99 -18.41
N THR A 419 18.35 13.67 -19.53
CA THR A 419 19.28 13.72 -20.68
C THR A 419 19.04 14.98 -21.52
N THR A 420 19.43 16.13 -21.00
CA THR A 420 19.91 17.25 -21.82
C THR A 420 21.35 17.58 -21.43
N ALA A 421 22.21 16.56 -21.49
CA ALA A 421 23.66 16.66 -21.66
C ALA A 421 24.20 15.21 -21.68
N SER A 422 24.71 14.78 -22.83
CA SER A 422 25.25 13.44 -23.14
C SER A 422 24.24 12.29 -23.35
N GLY A 423 24.07 11.91 -24.63
CA GLY A 423 23.79 10.53 -25.06
C GLY A 423 22.37 9.98 -24.86
N THR A 424 21.65 9.83 -25.95
CA THR A 424 20.34 9.19 -26.08
C THR A 424 20.26 7.78 -25.47
N ALA A 425 19.41 7.62 -24.45
CA ALA A 425 18.81 6.34 -24.07
C ALA A 425 17.28 6.50 -24.02
N GLY A 426 16.68 6.84 -25.16
CA GLY A 426 15.23 6.79 -25.35
C GLY A 426 14.80 5.37 -25.72
N CYS A 427 13.73 4.85 -25.09
CA CYS A 427 13.08 3.63 -25.54
C CYS A 427 12.36 3.91 -26.87
N THR A 428 13.03 3.69 -28.00
CA THR A 428 12.39 3.67 -29.31
C THR A 428 11.66 2.34 -29.49
N SER A 429 10.36 2.41 -29.82
CA SER A 429 9.63 1.23 -30.30
C SER A 429 10.07 0.96 -31.75
N THR A 430 10.95 -0.01 -31.95
CA THR A 430 11.10 -0.62 -33.27
C THR A 430 9.97 -1.64 -33.45
N ALA A 431 8.97 -1.26 -34.24
CA ALA A 431 8.04 -2.22 -34.82
C ALA A 431 8.84 -3.18 -35.74
N PRO A 432 8.57 -4.50 -35.73
CA PRO A 432 9.15 -5.38 -36.73
C PRO A 432 8.60 -4.97 -38.10
N ARG A 433 9.48 -4.60 -39.03
CA ARG A 433 9.12 -4.67 -40.45
C ARG A 433 8.97 -6.15 -40.81
N THR A 434 7.90 -6.42 -41.56
CA THR A 434 7.46 -7.71 -42.10
C THR A 434 8.57 -8.60 -42.61
#